data_AF-A0ABD5YX46-F1
#
_entry.id   AF-A0ABD5YX46-F1
#
_cell.length_a   1.000
_cell.length_b   1.000
_cell.length_c   1.000
_cell.angle_alpha   90.00
_cell.angle_beta   90.00
_cell.angle_gamma   90.00
#
_symmetry.space_group_name_H-M   'P 1'
#
loop_
_entity.id
_entity.type
_entity.pdbx_description
1 polymer ?
#
loop_
_entity_poly.entity_id
_entity_poly.type
_entity_poly.pdbx_seq_one_letter_code
_entity_poly.pdbx_strand_id
1 'polypeptide(L)'
;MSLLPLRNEVHTTPAESRIIDENDAGVDAAYNALTASTTRQILSIIYNHPSTPCDIQAETETSLQNVHYHLSKLENVGFIQPAGTGYSEKGTEMTLYAPTHESIVLFIGQDPAHQQLREFLQ
;
A
#
# COMPACT_ATOMS: atom_id res chain seq x y z
N MET A 1 12.75 -21.63 -27.37
CA MET A 1 11.40 -21.13 -27.07
C MET A 1 11.54 -19.91 -26.18
N SER A 2 11.05 -18.76 -26.62
CA SER A 2 11.05 -17.55 -25.82
C SER A 2 9.91 -17.68 -24.80
N LEU A 3 10.26 -17.89 -23.54
CA LEU A 3 9.33 -17.67 -22.44
C LEU A 3 9.15 -16.15 -22.40
N LEU A 4 7.93 -15.69 -22.67
CA LEU A 4 7.56 -14.29 -22.47
C LEU A 4 7.94 -13.90 -21.04
N PRO A 5 8.47 -12.68 -20.80
CA PRO A 5 8.68 -12.22 -19.44
C PRO A 5 7.33 -12.31 -18.72
N LEU A 6 7.31 -13.06 -17.62
CA LEU A 6 6.19 -13.14 -16.69
C LEU A 6 5.93 -11.70 -16.23
N ARG A 7 4.87 -11.08 -16.77
CA ARG A 7 4.49 -9.72 -16.39
C ARG A 7 3.65 -9.80 -15.13
N ASN A 8 3.89 -8.88 -14.21
CA ASN A 8 2.99 -8.69 -13.07
C ASN A 8 1.61 -8.30 -13.61
N GLU A 9 0.59 -9.04 -13.19
CA GLU A 9 -0.80 -8.82 -13.58
C GLU A 9 -1.53 -8.16 -12.42
N VAL A 10 -1.95 -6.90 -12.63
CA VAL A 10 -2.81 -6.16 -11.70
C VAL A 10 -4.25 -6.31 -12.16
N HIS A 11 -5.13 -6.74 -11.26
CA HIS A 11 -6.55 -6.98 -11.50
C HIS A 11 -7.46 -6.06 -10.68
N THR A 12 -6.88 -5.14 -9.91
CA THR A 12 -7.63 -4.17 -9.10
C THR A 12 -7.40 -2.75 -9.60
N THR A 13 -8.41 -1.92 -9.41
CA THR A 13 -8.31 -0.47 -9.58
C THR A 13 -8.46 0.16 -8.19
N PRO A 14 -7.58 1.08 -7.79
CA PRO A 14 -7.74 1.78 -6.52
C PRO A 14 -9.03 2.58 -6.52
N ALA A 15 -9.66 2.70 -5.35
CA ALA A 15 -10.76 3.62 -5.13
C ALA A 15 -10.27 5.08 -5.14
N GLU A 16 -11.20 6.03 -5.18
CA GLU A 16 -10.88 7.46 -5.04
C GLU A 16 -10.15 7.79 -3.74
N SER A 17 -9.61 9.00 -3.65
CA SER A 17 -8.84 9.43 -2.49
C SER A 17 -9.64 9.34 -1.18
N ARG A 18 -8.98 8.87 -0.11
CA ARG A 18 -9.59 8.75 1.23
C ARG A 18 -8.94 9.70 2.22
N ILE A 19 -9.76 10.42 2.97
CA ILE A 19 -9.32 11.19 4.14
C ILE A 19 -9.55 10.35 5.40
N ILE A 20 -8.54 10.29 6.27
CA ILE A 20 -8.61 9.71 7.61
C ILE A 20 -8.38 10.87 8.58
N ASP A 21 -9.38 11.22 9.37
CA ASP A 21 -9.34 12.30 10.36
C ASP A 21 -9.37 11.75 11.79
N GLU A 22 -9.34 12.62 12.81
CA GLU A 22 -9.39 12.22 14.21
C GLU A 22 -10.68 11.49 14.65
N ASN A 23 -11.75 11.58 13.86
CA ASN A 23 -13.03 10.93 14.14
C ASN A 23 -13.16 9.58 13.40
N ASP A 24 -12.25 9.25 12.48
CA ASP A 24 -12.23 7.95 11.80
C ASP A 24 -11.92 6.85 12.82
N ALA A 25 -12.79 5.84 12.89
CA ALA A 25 -12.64 4.72 13.83
C ALA A 25 -11.33 3.92 13.62
N GLY A 26 -10.71 4.03 12.45
CA GLY A 26 -9.44 3.41 12.09
C GLY A 26 -8.20 4.28 12.32
N VAL A 27 -8.34 5.52 12.81
CA VAL A 27 -7.22 6.48 12.90
C VAL A 27 -6.08 5.97 13.80
N ASP A 28 -6.39 5.37 14.95
CA ASP A 28 -5.38 4.81 15.84
C ASP A 28 -4.63 3.64 15.19
N ALA A 29 -5.33 2.79 14.45
CA ALA A 29 -4.73 1.67 13.74
C ALA A 29 -3.81 2.18 12.61
N ALA A 30 -4.24 3.20 11.87
CA ALA A 30 -3.44 3.89 10.86
C ALA A 30 -2.14 4.47 11.46
N TYR A 31 -2.22 5.20 12.57
CA TYR A 31 -1.04 5.73 13.26
C TYR A 31 -0.08 4.62 13.70
N ASN A 32 -0.63 3.58 14.31
CA ASN A 32 0.15 2.43 14.76
C ASN A 32 0.84 1.74 13.58
N ALA A 33 0.16 1.57 12.44
CA ALA A 33 0.73 1.04 11.21
C ALA A 33 1.96 1.85 10.79
N LEU A 34 1.79 3.17 10.67
CA LEU A 34 2.78 4.09 10.12
C LEU A 34 3.92 4.44 11.08
N THR A 35 3.94 3.97 12.32
CA THR A 35 5.01 4.30 13.28
C THR A 35 6.39 3.84 12.80
N ALA A 36 6.48 2.64 12.19
CA ALA A 36 7.74 2.09 11.71
C ALA A 36 8.16 2.70 10.36
N SER A 37 9.43 3.12 10.25
CA SER A 37 9.99 3.65 8.99
C SER A 37 9.88 2.66 7.84
N THR A 38 10.16 1.38 8.10
CA THR A 38 10.05 0.30 7.10
C THR A 38 8.62 0.18 6.58
N THR A 39 7.59 0.34 7.43
CA THR A 39 6.20 0.34 6.96
C THR A 39 5.93 1.48 5.98
N ARG A 40 6.41 2.69 6.30
CA ARG A 40 6.26 3.86 5.41
C ARG A 40 7.02 3.69 4.09
N GLN A 41 8.21 3.10 4.13
CA GLN A 41 9.00 2.82 2.93
C GLN A 41 8.29 1.80 2.03
N ILE A 42 7.80 0.70 2.59
CA ILE A 42 7.03 -0.32 1.86
C ILE A 42 5.76 0.28 1.24
N LEU A 43 5.04 1.10 2.01
CA LEU A 43 3.87 1.80 1.50
C LEU A 43 4.22 2.70 0.31
N SER A 44 5.31 3.46 0.40
CA SER A 44 5.78 4.32 -0.69
C SER A 44 6.15 3.53 -1.95
N ILE A 45 6.78 2.36 -1.81
CA ILE A 45 7.10 1.49 -2.95
C ILE A 45 5.82 1.06 -3.66
N ILE A 46 4.83 0.58 -2.90
CA ILE A 46 3.55 0.09 -3.44
C ILE A 46 2.75 1.21 -4.13
N TYR A 47 2.78 2.43 -3.60
CA TYR A 47 2.14 3.60 -4.23
C TYR A 47 2.85 4.04 -5.51
N ASN A 48 4.16 3.84 -5.62
CA ASN A 48 4.89 4.11 -6.86
C ASN A 48 4.60 3.05 -7.92
N HIS A 49 4.57 1.77 -7.52
CA HIS A 49 4.20 0.66 -8.39
C HIS A 49 3.75 -0.58 -7.60
N PRO A 50 2.71 -1.29 -8.06
CA PRO A 50 2.31 -2.57 -7.46
C PRO A 50 3.49 -3.55 -7.43
N SER A 51 3.72 -4.17 -6.28
CA SER A 51 4.97 -4.88 -5.99
C SER A 51 4.73 -6.20 -5.27
N THR A 52 5.56 -7.21 -5.56
CA THR A 52 5.57 -8.46 -4.80
C THR A 52 6.40 -8.32 -3.53
N PRO A 53 6.24 -9.21 -2.52
CA PRO A 53 7.12 -9.24 -1.36
C PRO A 53 8.62 -9.33 -1.70
N CYS A 54 8.99 -10.03 -2.79
CA CYS A 54 10.38 -10.14 -3.21
C CYS A 54 10.91 -8.83 -3.82
N ASP A 55 10.11 -8.12 -4.61
CA ASP A 55 10.50 -6.82 -5.18
C ASP A 55 10.74 -5.81 -4.04
N ILE A 56 9.81 -5.76 -3.08
CA ILE A 56 9.92 -4.92 -1.89
C ILE A 56 11.15 -5.29 -1.06
N GLN A 57 11.45 -6.58 -0.89
CA GLN A 57 12.64 -7.03 -0.19
C GLN A 57 13.91 -6.50 -0.87
N ALA A 58 13.99 -6.57 -2.20
CA ALA A 58 15.13 -6.11 -2.98
C ALA A 58 15.32 -4.59 -2.84
N GLU A 59 14.25 -3.80 -2.83
CA GLU A 59 14.31 -2.34 -2.71
C GLU A 59 14.52 -1.82 -1.28
N THR A 60 14.09 -2.58 -0.27
CA THR A 60 14.21 -2.15 1.14
C THR A 60 15.43 -2.72 1.86
N GLU A 61 16.12 -3.70 1.26
CA GLU A 61 17.23 -4.45 1.85
C GLU A 61 16.90 -5.10 3.22
N THR A 62 15.60 -5.24 3.55
CA THR A 62 15.13 -5.92 4.77
C THR A 62 14.89 -7.41 4.52
N SER A 63 14.56 -8.17 5.57
CA SER A 63 14.24 -9.59 5.40
C SER A 63 12.85 -9.78 4.81
N LEU A 64 12.65 -10.84 4.02
CA LEU A 64 11.34 -11.20 3.45
C LEU A 64 10.27 -11.39 4.54
N GLN A 65 10.64 -11.93 5.70
CA GLN A 65 9.75 -12.04 6.85
C GLN A 65 9.29 -10.68 7.37
N ASN A 66 10.21 -9.70 7.43
CA ASN A 66 9.88 -8.34 7.87
C ASN A 66 9.01 -7.62 6.84
N VAL A 67 9.24 -7.86 5.54
CA VAL A 67 8.33 -7.40 4.47
C VAL A 67 6.92 -7.95 4.70
N HIS A 68 6.76 -9.27 4.87
CA HIS A 68 5.45 -9.86 5.12
C HIS A 68 4.76 -9.29 6.37
N TYR A 69 5.50 -9.11 7.47
CA TYR A 69 4.96 -8.50 8.67
C TYR A 69 4.38 -7.10 8.40
N HIS A 70 5.10 -6.27 7.66
CA HIS A 70 4.65 -4.91 7.35
C HIS A 70 3.55 -4.87 6.29
N LEU A 71 3.57 -5.76 5.30
CA LEU A 71 2.47 -5.92 4.34
C LEU A 71 1.16 -6.25 5.05
N SER A 72 1.17 -7.26 5.93
CA SER A 72 -0.02 -7.62 6.71
C SER A 72 -0.50 -6.45 7.59
N LYS A 73 0.42 -5.67 8.16
CA LYS A 73 0.08 -4.48 8.95
C LYS A 73 -0.64 -3.41 8.11
N LEU A 74 -0.17 -3.17 6.89
CA LEU A 74 -0.75 -2.21 5.94
C LEU A 74 -2.09 -2.69 5.37
N GLU A 75 -2.20 -3.99 5.07
CA GLU A 75 -3.42 -4.63 4.59
C GLU A 75 -4.52 -4.59 5.66
N ASN A 76 -4.18 -4.86 6.93
CA ASN A 76 -5.13 -4.81 8.04
C ASN A 76 -5.77 -3.43 8.26
N VAL A 77 -5.04 -2.35 7.95
CA VAL A 77 -5.58 -0.98 8.02
C VAL A 77 -6.19 -0.51 6.68
N GLY A 78 -6.20 -1.41 5.69
CA GLY A 78 -6.79 -1.15 4.38
C GLY A 78 -6.03 -0.11 3.57
N PHE A 79 -4.71 0.03 3.73
CA PHE A 79 -3.90 0.94 2.92
C PHE A 79 -3.45 0.31 1.60
N ILE A 80 -3.33 -1.02 1.60
CA ILE A 80 -2.97 -1.83 0.44
C ILE A 80 -3.89 -3.06 0.40
N GLN A 81 -3.90 -3.74 -0.75
CA GLN A 81 -4.67 -4.95 -0.98
C GLN A 81 -3.91 -5.90 -1.92
N PRO A 82 -4.15 -7.22 -1.82
CA PRO A 82 -3.84 -8.16 -2.88
C PRO A 82 -4.48 -7.69 -4.19
N ALA A 83 -3.66 -7.54 -5.22
CA ALA A 83 -4.04 -6.90 -6.47
C ALA A 83 -3.84 -7.81 -7.68
N GLY A 84 -3.27 -9.00 -7.50
CA GLY A 84 -3.11 -9.99 -8.55
C GLY A 84 -1.87 -10.83 -8.34
N THR A 85 -1.28 -11.28 -9.44
CA THR A 85 -0.15 -12.21 -9.43
C THR A 85 1.08 -11.55 -10.03
N GLY A 86 2.17 -11.56 -9.28
CA GLY A 86 3.51 -11.29 -9.76
C GLY A 86 4.37 -12.54 -9.69
N TYR A 87 5.63 -12.42 -10.08
CA TYR A 87 6.55 -13.55 -10.17
C TYR A 87 7.91 -13.19 -9.59
N SER A 88 8.50 -14.12 -8.83
CA SER A 88 9.89 -13.98 -8.38
C SER A 88 10.87 -14.12 -9.56
N GLU A 89 12.15 -13.79 -9.34
CA GLU A 89 13.23 -14.06 -10.32
C GLU A 89 13.29 -15.54 -10.75
N LYS A 90 12.85 -16.47 -9.90
CA LYS A 90 12.80 -17.91 -10.18
C LYS A 90 11.50 -18.34 -10.86
N GLY A 91 10.62 -17.40 -11.22
CA GLY A 91 9.33 -17.64 -11.84
C GLY A 91 8.28 -18.23 -10.89
N THR A 92 8.47 -18.11 -9.58
CA THR A 92 7.46 -18.54 -8.60
C THR A 92 6.35 -17.50 -8.53
N GLU A 93 5.10 -17.91 -8.66
CA GLU A 93 3.94 -17.04 -8.48
C GLU A 93 3.89 -16.48 -7.04
N MET A 94 3.60 -15.19 -6.94
CA MET A 94 3.51 -14.46 -5.69
C MET A 94 2.37 -13.46 -5.75
N THR A 95 1.78 -13.15 -4.60
CA THR A 95 0.80 -12.07 -4.50
C THR A 95 1.45 -10.74 -4.84
N LEU A 96 0.81 -10.00 -5.75
CA LEU A 96 1.12 -8.61 -6.04
C LEU A 96 0.27 -7.72 -5.13
N TYR A 97 0.86 -6.72 -4.48
CA TYR A 97 0.14 -5.76 -3.65
C TYR A 97 0.05 -4.40 -4.32
N ALA A 98 -1.11 -3.75 -4.24
CA ALA A 98 -1.36 -2.41 -4.75
C ALA A 98 -2.11 -1.56 -3.72
N PRO A 99 -2.15 -0.22 -3.88
CA PRO A 99 -2.97 0.65 -3.04
C PRO A 99 -4.46 0.29 -3.09
N THR A 100 -5.16 0.51 -1.97
CA THR A 100 -6.63 0.44 -1.95
C THR A 100 -7.29 1.68 -2.50
N HIS A 101 -6.64 2.84 -2.37
CA HIS A 101 -7.11 4.16 -2.78
C HIS A 101 -5.99 4.87 -3.56
N GLU A 102 -6.35 5.78 -4.46
CA GLU A 102 -5.39 6.57 -5.25
C GLU A 102 -4.48 7.41 -4.34
N SER A 103 -5.04 7.93 -3.24
CA SER A 103 -4.28 8.56 -2.18
C SER A 103 -4.98 8.38 -0.83
N ILE A 104 -4.19 8.43 0.24
CA ILE A 104 -4.69 8.46 1.61
C ILE A 104 -4.13 9.72 2.27
N VAL A 105 -5.03 10.57 2.75
CA VAL A 105 -4.68 11.81 3.45
C VAL A 105 -5.05 11.66 4.92
N LEU A 106 -4.02 11.64 5.76
CA LEU A 106 -4.20 11.75 7.20
C LEU A 106 -4.33 13.22 7.56
N PHE A 107 -5.50 13.62 8.04
CA PHE A 107 -5.81 15.01 8.35
C PHE A 107 -5.92 15.20 9.86
N ILE A 108 -5.27 16.25 10.36
CA ILE A 108 -5.39 16.71 11.74
C ILE A 108 -5.64 18.21 11.68
N GLY A 109 -6.84 18.66 12.05
CA GLY A 109 -7.19 20.07 11.88
C GLY A 109 -8.62 20.39 12.30
N GLN A 110 -9.01 21.66 12.13
CA GLN A 110 -10.35 22.12 12.45
C GLN A 110 -11.32 21.90 11.27
N ASP A 111 -12.60 21.74 11.56
CA ASP A 111 -13.68 21.44 10.61
C ASP A 111 -13.69 22.27 9.30
N PRO A 112 -13.49 23.60 9.31
CA PRO A 112 -13.54 24.40 8.07
C PRO A 112 -12.47 24.00 7.05
N ALA A 113 -11.28 23.61 7.52
CA ALA A 113 -10.19 23.16 6.65
C ALA A 113 -10.44 21.73 6.14
N HIS A 114 -11.12 20.90 6.94
CA HIS A 114 -11.49 19.55 6.54
C HIS A 114 -12.48 19.56 5.36
N GLN A 115 -13.49 20.42 5.40
CA GLN A 115 -14.47 20.54 4.31
C GLN A 115 -13.82 20.99 3.00
N GLN A 116 -12.93 21.98 3.05
CA GLN A 116 -12.20 22.45 1.86
C GLN A 116 -11.33 21.34 1.24
N LEU A 117 -10.68 20.53 2.07
CA LEU A 117 -9.88 19.40 1.59
C LEU A 117 -10.75 18.32 0.93
N ARG A 118 -11.92 18.03 1.50
CA ARG A 118 -12.89 17.11 0.90
C ARG A 118 -13.35 17.56 -0.48
N GLU A 119 -13.64 18.85 -0.64
CA GLU A 119 -14.04 19.44 -1.93
C GLU A 119 -12.93 19.39 -2.98
N PHE A 120 -11.66 19.37 -2.57
CA PHE A 120 -10.51 19.30 -3.49
C PHE A 120 -10.19 17.87 -3.96
N LEU A 121 -10.58 16.86 -3.19
CA LEU A 121 -10.26 15.44 -3.48
C LEU A 121 -11.41 14.68 -4.17
N GLN A 122 -12.53 15.34 -4.45
CA GLN A 122 -13.69 14.85 -5.22
C GLN A 122 -13.71 15.47 -6.62
#